data_AF-A0A139QUP0-F1
#
_entry.id   AF-A0A139QUP0-F1
#
_cell.length_a   1.000
_cell.length_b   1.000
_cell.length_c   1.000
_cell.angle_alpha   90.00
_cell.angle_beta   90.00
_cell.angle_gamma   90.00
#
_symmetry.space_group_name_H-M   'P 1'
#
loop_
_entity.id
_entity.type
_entity.pdbx_description
1 polymer ?
#
loop_
_entity_poly.entity_id
_entity_poly.type
_entity_poly.pdbx_seq_one_letter_code
_entity_poly.pdbx_strand_id
1 'polypeptide(L)'
;MTTLGTYETLAHAYNNTSTITYPIEETLSVGTYKVIDQDGLQMHITNAIDGVTEIRFDADADDRRYPGTFQGFEFGMNWTHPSFIGAFLKAKRTPGQHFLGDNGTAAYDAIVDENNHLTVTLTPSAN
;
A
#
# COMPACT_ATOMS: atom_id res chain seq x y z
N MET A 1 -18.00 -6.89 -6.30
CA MET A 1 -17.17 -5.70 -6.65
C MET A 1 -15.78 -6.17 -7.07
N THR A 2 -14.99 -5.43 -7.85
CA THR A 2 -13.56 -5.78 -8.03
C THR A 2 -12.84 -5.52 -6.70
N THR A 3 -11.93 -6.40 -6.28
CA THR A 3 -11.19 -6.29 -5.02
C THR A 3 -9.70 -6.52 -5.25
N LEU A 4 -8.88 -6.15 -4.28
CA LEU A 4 -7.44 -6.45 -4.24
C LEU A 4 -7.16 -7.90 -3.81
N GLY A 5 -8.21 -8.70 -3.58
CA GLY A 5 -8.15 -10.03 -2.97
C GLY A 5 -8.78 -10.06 -1.56
N THR A 6 -8.76 -11.24 -0.93
CA THR A 6 -9.18 -11.37 0.47
C THR A 6 -8.14 -10.75 1.39
N TYR A 7 -8.58 -10.22 2.54
CA TYR A 7 -7.67 -9.67 3.55
C TYR A 7 -6.63 -10.69 4.00
N GLU A 8 -7.05 -11.93 4.26
CA GLU A 8 -6.16 -13.02 4.69
C GLU A 8 -5.03 -13.27 3.69
N THR A 9 -5.35 -13.31 2.38
CA THR A 9 -4.34 -13.50 1.33
C THR A 9 -3.34 -12.33 1.31
N LEU A 10 -3.85 -11.10 1.42
CA LEU A 10 -3.03 -9.88 1.48
C LEU A 10 -2.12 -9.86 2.71
N ALA A 11 -2.66 -10.20 3.89
CA ALA A 11 -1.92 -10.23 5.14
C ALA A 11 -0.82 -11.29 5.12
N HIS A 12 -1.11 -12.51 4.65
CA HIS A 12 -0.10 -13.55 4.49
C HIS A 12 0.99 -13.16 3.48
N ALA A 13 0.61 -12.60 2.33
CA ALA A 13 1.56 -12.15 1.32
C ALA A 13 2.53 -11.10 1.88
N TYR A 14 1.99 -10.10 2.56
CA TYR A 14 2.75 -9.03 3.18
C TYR A 14 3.66 -9.54 4.31
N ASN A 15 3.12 -10.31 5.27
CA ASN A 15 3.87 -10.80 6.43
C ASN A 15 5.02 -11.75 6.04
N ASN A 16 4.85 -12.56 4.99
CA ASN A 16 5.89 -13.48 4.52
C ASN A 16 6.97 -12.80 3.66
N THR A 17 6.66 -11.66 3.05
CA THR A 17 7.56 -10.99 2.08
C THR A 17 8.25 -9.76 2.66
N SER A 18 7.61 -9.06 3.60
CA SER A 18 8.18 -7.87 4.22
C SER A 18 9.49 -8.22 4.94
N THR A 19 10.55 -7.50 4.59
CA THR A 19 11.86 -7.62 5.27
C THR A 19 11.91 -6.80 6.57
N ILE A 20 10.80 -6.16 6.95
CA ILE A 20 10.66 -5.26 8.11
C ILE A 20 9.55 -5.77 9.05
N THR A 21 9.76 -5.60 10.36
CA THR A 21 8.92 -6.08 11.47
C THR A 21 7.67 -5.23 11.75
N TYR A 22 6.83 -4.98 10.75
CA TYR A 22 5.48 -4.45 10.99
C TYR A 22 4.43 -5.48 10.57
N PRO A 23 4.37 -6.67 11.20
CA PRO A 23 3.37 -7.66 10.83
C PRO A 23 1.95 -7.15 11.11
N ILE A 24 1.01 -7.56 10.27
CA ILE A 24 -0.42 -7.29 10.47
C ILE A 24 -1.16 -8.58 10.84
N GLU A 25 -2.28 -8.45 11.54
CA GLU A 25 -3.16 -9.57 11.87
C GLU A 25 -3.62 -10.30 10.60
N GLU A 26 -3.84 -11.61 10.66
CA GLU A 26 -4.29 -12.40 9.50
C GLU A 26 -5.80 -12.30 9.25
N THR A 27 -6.55 -11.75 10.22
CA THR A 27 -7.99 -11.52 10.11
C THR A 27 -8.36 -10.06 10.35
N LEU A 28 -9.33 -9.56 9.58
CA LEU A 28 -9.86 -8.21 9.73
C LEU A 28 -11.36 -8.21 9.42
N SER A 29 -12.14 -7.60 10.30
CA SER A 29 -13.58 -7.44 10.08
C SER A 29 -13.86 -6.49 8.90
N VAL A 30 -15.11 -6.45 8.43
CA VAL A 30 -15.55 -5.45 7.45
C VAL A 30 -15.41 -4.05 8.07
N GLY A 31 -14.91 -3.10 7.28
CA GLY A 31 -14.67 -1.71 7.68
C GLY A 31 -13.28 -1.21 7.30
N THR A 32 -12.99 0.02 7.70
CA THR A 32 -11.68 0.66 7.52
C THR A 32 -10.93 0.66 8.84
N TYR A 33 -9.73 0.07 8.84
CA TYR A 33 -8.92 -0.08 10.04
C TYR A 33 -7.50 0.38 9.79
N LYS A 34 -6.92 1.05 10.79
CA LYS A 34 -5.49 1.29 10.86
C LYS A 34 -4.81 0.03 11.39
N VAL A 35 -4.09 -0.67 10.52
CA VAL A 35 -3.46 -1.97 10.80
C VAL A 35 -1.97 -1.84 11.13
N ILE A 36 -1.35 -0.70 10.80
CA ILE A 36 -0.02 -0.30 11.28
C ILE A 36 -0.11 1.14 11.78
N ASP A 37 0.49 1.43 12.95
CA ASP A 37 0.64 2.77 13.52
C ASP A 37 1.89 2.83 14.39
N GLN A 38 3.05 2.78 13.75
CA GLN A 38 4.33 2.67 14.44
C GLN A 38 5.40 3.48 13.72
N ASP A 39 6.29 4.08 14.50
CA ASP A 39 7.48 4.78 14.03
C ASP A 39 7.26 5.89 12.98
N GLY A 40 6.03 6.40 12.83
CA GLY A 40 5.68 7.41 11.83
C GLY A 40 5.13 6.84 10.52
N LEU A 41 4.92 5.52 10.44
CA LEU A 41 4.19 4.86 9.36
C LEU A 41 2.78 4.50 9.85
N GLN A 42 1.79 4.87 9.05
CA GLN A 42 0.42 4.37 9.19
C GLN A 42 0.00 3.60 7.95
N MET A 43 -0.62 2.45 8.15
CA MET A 43 -1.29 1.70 7.08
C MET A 43 -2.76 1.52 7.43
N HIS A 44 -3.62 1.93 6.52
CA HIS A 44 -5.06 1.76 6.59
C HIS A 44 -5.50 0.74 5.55
N ILE A 45 -6.40 -0.17 5.93
CA ILE A 45 -7.02 -1.13 5.02
C ILE A 45 -8.53 -1.00 5.13
N THR A 46 -9.19 -0.88 3.98
CA THR A 46 -10.64 -0.96 3.88
C THR A 46 -11.02 -2.35 3.36
N ASN A 47 -11.59 -3.16 4.25
CA ASN A 47 -12.07 -4.51 3.95
C ASN A 47 -13.60 -4.50 3.78
N ALA A 48 -14.08 -4.97 2.64
CA ALA A 48 -15.50 -5.17 2.35
C ALA A 48 -15.87 -6.65 2.46
N ILE A 49 -17.16 -6.98 2.34
CA ILE A 49 -17.66 -8.37 2.36
C ILE A 49 -16.97 -9.23 1.29
N ASP A 50 -16.74 -8.65 0.11
CA ASP A 50 -16.15 -9.34 -1.04
C ASP A 50 -14.60 -9.35 -1.01
N GLY A 51 -13.98 -8.66 -0.04
CA GLY A 51 -12.52 -8.49 0.06
C GLY A 51 -12.08 -7.03 0.15
N VAL A 52 -10.78 -6.80 0.05
CA VAL A 52 -10.16 -5.49 0.28
C VAL A 52 -10.40 -4.55 -0.91
N THR A 53 -10.83 -3.33 -0.62
CA THR A 53 -11.13 -2.29 -1.62
C THR A 53 -10.17 -1.10 -1.57
N GLU A 54 -9.38 -0.97 -0.50
CA GLU A 54 -8.37 0.08 -0.40
C GLU A 54 -7.25 -0.34 0.56
N ILE A 55 -6.02 0.00 0.22
CA ILE A 55 -4.88 0.01 1.14
C ILE A 55 -4.23 1.39 1.02
N ARG A 56 -4.09 2.11 2.13
CA ARG A 56 -3.47 3.44 2.17
C ARG A 56 -2.29 3.46 3.13
N PHE A 57 -1.19 4.02 2.69
CA PHE A 57 -0.01 4.29 3.51
C PHE A 57 0.17 5.79 3.69
N ASP A 58 0.50 6.19 4.91
CA ASP A 58 0.82 7.55 5.30
C ASP A 58 2.16 7.52 6.04
N ALA A 59 3.15 8.29 5.59
CA ALA A 59 4.48 8.25 6.19
C ALA A 59 5.32 9.52 5.90
N ASP A 60 6.44 9.70 6.61
CA ASP A 60 7.48 10.65 6.19
C ASP A 60 8.14 10.15 4.91
N ALA A 61 8.19 11.00 3.87
CA ALA A 61 8.76 10.63 2.59
C ALA A 61 10.26 10.31 2.68
N ASP A 62 11.02 10.91 3.61
CA ASP A 62 12.47 10.74 3.76
C ASP A 62 12.93 9.58 4.61
N ASP A 63 12.00 8.89 5.24
CA ASP A 63 12.33 7.70 6.00
C ASP A 63 12.74 6.54 5.06
N ARG A 64 13.96 6.05 5.27
CA ARG A 64 14.57 5.02 4.42
C ARG A 64 14.09 3.61 4.74
N ARG A 65 13.29 3.43 5.80
CA ARG A 65 12.73 2.14 6.22
C ARG A 65 11.51 1.78 5.37
N TYR A 66 10.64 2.75 5.06
CA TYR A 66 9.34 2.47 4.45
C TYR A 66 9.35 1.86 3.03
N PRO A 67 10.38 2.05 2.17
CA PRO A 67 10.48 1.30 0.92
C PRO A 67 10.38 -0.22 1.12
N GLY A 68 10.96 -0.78 2.20
CA GLY A 68 10.88 -2.21 2.50
C GLY A 68 9.48 -2.67 2.95
N THR A 69 8.72 -1.80 3.62
CA THR A 69 7.31 -2.06 3.97
C THR A 69 6.44 -2.12 2.71
N PHE A 70 6.66 -1.20 1.78
CA PHE A 70 5.97 -1.17 0.49
C PHE A 70 6.27 -2.42 -0.36
N GLN A 71 7.51 -2.93 -0.31
CA GLN A 71 7.90 -4.19 -0.99
C GLN A 71 7.07 -5.40 -0.57
N GLY A 72 6.64 -5.47 0.68
CA GLY A 72 5.84 -6.59 1.19
C GLY A 72 4.56 -6.80 0.37
N PHE A 73 3.91 -5.72 -0.07
CA PHE A 73 2.75 -5.79 -0.96
C PHE A 73 3.15 -5.94 -2.44
N GLU A 74 4.17 -5.19 -2.91
CA GLU A 74 4.57 -5.26 -4.34
C GLU A 74 5.01 -6.63 -4.78
N PHE A 75 5.81 -7.29 -3.94
CA PHE A 75 6.36 -8.60 -4.26
C PHE A 75 5.51 -9.74 -3.71
N GLY A 76 4.83 -9.53 -2.58
CA GLY A 76 3.95 -10.55 -2.00
C GLY A 76 2.72 -10.82 -2.86
N MET A 77 2.23 -9.81 -3.59
CA MET A 77 1.00 -9.92 -4.37
C MET A 77 1.19 -10.41 -5.81
N ASN A 78 2.43 -10.73 -6.22
CA ASN A 78 2.76 -11.23 -7.57
C ASN A 78 2.15 -10.39 -8.71
N TRP A 79 2.17 -9.07 -8.57
CA TRP A 79 1.61 -8.17 -9.58
C TRP A 79 2.40 -8.26 -10.89
N THR A 80 1.68 -8.31 -12.02
CA THR A 80 2.27 -8.50 -13.37
C THR A 80 3.26 -7.38 -13.74
N HIS A 81 3.09 -6.19 -13.18
CA HIS A 81 3.97 -5.03 -13.39
C HIS A 81 4.21 -4.27 -12.07
N PRO A 82 5.20 -4.67 -11.25
CA PRO A 82 5.55 -3.94 -10.05
C PRO A 82 6.14 -2.57 -10.47
N SER A 83 5.37 -1.52 -10.26
CA SER A 83 5.74 -0.16 -10.61
C SER A 83 5.44 0.88 -9.52
N PHE A 84 4.86 0.49 -8.38
CA PHE A 84 4.42 1.47 -7.39
C PHE A 84 5.55 1.96 -6.48
N ILE A 85 6.55 1.15 -6.12
CA ILE A 85 7.77 1.68 -5.50
C ILE A 85 8.44 2.69 -6.43
N GLY A 86 8.40 2.42 -7.74
CA GLY A 86 8.88 3.36 -8.76
C GLY A 86 8.09 4.68 -8.75
N ALA A 87 6.77 4.62 -8.61
CA ALA A 87 5.90 5.79 -8.51
C ALA A 87 6.20 6.61 -7.23
N PHE A 88 6.34 5.95 -6.08
CA PHE A 88 6.77 6.56 -4.82
C PHE A 88 8.13 7.27 -4.97
N LEU A 89 9.14 6.57 -5.50
CA LEU A 89 10.48 7.14 -5.68
C LEU A 89 10.50 8.35 -6.63
N LYS A 90 9.54 8.43 -7.56
CA LYS A 90 9.33 9.61 -8.41
C LYS A 90 8.60 10.72 -7.65
N ALA A 91 7.53 10.40 -6.92
CA ALA A 91 6.77 11.35 -6.10
C ALA A 91 7.68 12.11 -5.12
N LYS A 92 8.61 11.41 -4.48
CA LYS A 92 9.67 12.01 -3.63
C LYS A 92 10.50 13.11 -4.30
N ARG A 93 10.70 13.02 -5.63
CA ARG A 93 11.54 13.97 -6.38
C ARG A 93 10.75 15.13 -6.94
N THR A 94 9.42 15.06 -6.87
CA THR A 94 8.49 16.05 -7.41
C THR A 94 7.30 16.22 -6.46
N PRO A 95 7.49 16.90 -5.32
CA PRO A 95 6.41 17.16 -4.36
C PRO A 95 5.21 17.84 -5.01
N GLY A 96 4.01 17.49 -4.54
CA GLY A 96 2.72 17.97 -5.04
C GLY A 96 2.23 17.28 -6.31
N GLN A 97 3.05 16.42 -6.95
CA GLN A 97 2.65 15.68 -8.14
C GLN A 97 2.18 14.26 -7.79
N HIS A 98 0.98 13.92 -8.26
CA HIS A 98 0.46 12.55 -8.22
C HIS A 98 1.13 11.67 -9.27
N PHE A 99 1.49 10.46 -8.86
CA PHE A 99 1.99 9.41 -9.75
C PHE A 99 1.02 8.23 -9.74
N LEU A 100 0.28 8.14 -10.84
CA LEU A 100 -0.76 7.14 -11.03
C LEU A 100 -0.25 5.97 -11.86
N GLY A 101 -0.81 4.79 -11.64
CA GLY A 101 -0.66 3.66 -12.54
C GLY A 101 -1.63 2.54 -12.22
N ASP A 102 -1.65 1.54 -13.10
CA ASP A 102 -2.52 0.38 -13.00
C ASP A 102 -1.79 -0.83 -13.60
N ASN A 103 -1.80 -1.96 -12.89
CA ASN A 103 -1.14 -3.19 -13.31
C ASN A 103 -2.11 -4.31 -13.74
N GLY A 104 -3.41 -4.00 -13.83
CA GLY A 104 -4.50 -4.92 -14.17
C GLY A 104 -5.14 -5.61 -12.95
N THR A 105 -4.55 -5.51 -11.76
CA THR A 105 -5.14 -6.00 -10.50
C THR A 105 -5.37 -4.85 -9.52
N ALA A 106 -4.39 -3.96 -9.40
CA ALA A 106 -4.45 -2.79 -8.55
C ALA A 106 -4.13 -1.53 -9.36
N ALA A 107 -4.95 -0.50 -9.17
CA ALA A 107 -4.60 0.88 -9.46
C ALA A 107 -3.90 1.48 -8.23
N TYR A 108 -2.97 2.40 -8.47
CA TYR A 108 -2.23 3.07 -7.41
C TYR A 108 -2.08 4.56 -7.68
N ASP A 109 -2.01 5.32 -6.59
CA ASP A 109 -1.72 6.75 -6.55
C ASP A 109 -0.68 7.03 -5.45
N ALA A 110 0.42 7.68 -5.82
CA ALA A 110 1.45 8.10 -4.88
C ALA A 110 1.71 9.61 -4.99
N ILE A 111 1.72 10.30 -3.85
CA ILE A 111 2.02 11.73 -3.73
C ILE A 111 2.87 11.98 -2.50
N VAL A 112 3.84 12.90 -2.63
CA VAL A 112 4.48 13.55 -1.48
C VAL A 112 3.99 14.99 -1.45
N ASP A 113 3.40 15.43 -0.34
CA ASP A 113 2.87 16.79 -0.22
C ASP A 113 3.98 17.82 0.10
N GLU A 114 3.59 19.09 0.25
CA GLU A 114 4.51 20.19 0.57
C GLU A 114 5.14 20.07 1.97
N ASN A 115 4.58 19.24 2.86
CA ASN A 115 5.08 18.97 4.20
C ASN A 115 5.98 17.73 4.27
N ASN A 116 6.38 17.17 3.11
CA ASN A 116 7.12 15.92 3.01
C ASN A 116 6.35 14.68 3.50
N HIS A 117 5.02 14.75 3.54
CA HIS A 117 4.16 13.62 3.87
C HIS A 117 3.89 12.80 2.61
N LEU A 118 4.30 11.54 2.64
CA LEU A 118 3.99 10.54 1.62
C LEU A 118 2.60 9.94 1.86
N THR A 119 1.74 10.00 0.86
CA THR A 119 0.52 9.19 0.78
C THR A 119 0.63 8.23 -0.41
N VAL A 120 0.36 6.95 -0.17
CA VAL A 120 0.22 5.94 -1.23
C VAL A 120 -1.12 5.24 -1.06
N THR A 121 -1.94 5.24 -2.10
CA THR A 121 -3.25 4.56 -2.10
C THR A 121 -3.27 3.49 -3.17
N LEU A 122 -3.75 2.30 -2.80
CA LEU A 122 -3.97 1.17 -3.69
C LEU A 122 -5.47 0.86 -3.71
N THR A 123 -6.05 0.74 -4.89
CA THR A 123 -7.46 0.35 -5.08
C THR A 123 -7.57 -0.73 -6.16
N PRO A 124 -8.66 -1.51 -6.20
CA PRO A 124 -8.89 -2.46 -7.28
C PRO A 124 -8.79 -1.77 -8.65
N SER A 125 -8.16 -2.45 -9.62
CA SER A 125 -8.15 -1.97 -11.00
C SER A 125 -9.57 -1.88 -11.55
N ALA A 126 -9.82 -0.89 -12.39
CA ALA A 126 -11.10 -0.71 -13.09
C ALA A 126 -11.16 -1.46 -14.44
N ASN A 127 -10.08 -2.15 -14.83
CA ASN A 127 -9.95 -2.86 -16.11
C ASN A 127 -10.73 -4.16 -16.18
#